data_AF-A0A3D2SKW7-F1
#
_entry.id   AF-A0A3D2SKW7-F1
#
_cell.length_a   1.000
_cell.length_b   1.000
_cell.length_c   1.000
_cell.angle_alpha   90.00
_cell.angle_beta   90.00
_cell.angle_gamma   90.00
#
_symmetry.space_group_name_H-M   'P 1'
#
loop_
_entity.id
_entity.type
_entity.pdbx_description
1 polymer ?
#
loop_
_entity_poly.entity_id
_entity_poly.type
_entity_poly.pdbx_seq_one_letter_code
_entity_poly.pdbx_strand_id
1 'polypeptide(L)'
;MASFEFIEDELSDSNGQARFTVFGVGGGGGNAVQHMVQSDIKGVKFVCANTDKQALDSMNAPFKIQLGEQSTRGLGAGANPEVGQIAAEESREVIRQHLEGT
;
A
#
# COMPACT_ATOMS: atom_id res chain seq x y z
N MET A 1 -38.75 14.11 -10.41
CA MET A 1 -37.58 14.22 -11.30
C MET A 1 -36.39 13.73 -10.50
N ALA A 2 -35.91 12.51 -10.75
CA ALA A 2 -34.68 12.04 -10.12
C ALA A 2 -33.50 12.69 -10.85
N SER A 3 -32.71 13.48 -10.13
CA SER A 3 -31.41 13.94 -10.60
C SER A 3 -30.45 12.75 -10.55
N PHE A 4 -30.01 12.29 -11.71
CA PHE A 4 -28.81 11.48 -11.82
C PHE A 4 -27.62 12.43 -11.79
N GLU A 5 -26.80 12.35 -10.76
CA GLU A 5 -25.43 12.88 -10.81
C GLU A 5 -24.57 11.83 -11.53
N PHE A 6 -24.02 12.22 -12.67
CA PHE A 6 -22.92 11.49 -13.27
C PHE A 6 -21.70 11.68 -12.36
N ILE A 7 -21.23 10.60 -11.76
CA ILE A 7 -19.89 10.56 -11.18
C ILE A 7 -18.95 10.51 -12.38
N GLU A 8 -18.33 11.65 -12.69
CA GLU A 8 -17.22 11.70 -13.65
C GLU A 8 -16.06 10.92 -13.04
N ASP A 9 -15.70 9.82 -13.69
CA ASP A 9 -14.59 8.97 -13.32
C ASP A 9 -13.28 9.70 -13.71
N GLU A 10 -12.79 10.60 -12.85
CA GLU A 10 -11.57 11.39 -13.04
C GLU A 10 -10.25 10.56 -12.97
N LEU A 11 -10.20 9.36 -13.57
CA LEU A 11 -8.98 8.53 -13.54
C LEU A 11 -8.63 7.87 -14.88
N SER A 12 -8.84 8.54 -16.01
CA SER A 12 -8.30 8.06 -17.30
C SER A 12 -7.57 9.08 -18.17
N ASP A 13 -7.13 10.22 -17.61
CA ASP A 13 -6.30 11.16 -18.36
C ASP A 13 -4.80 10.87 -18.16
N SER A 14 -4.38 9.65 -18.51
CA SER A 14 -2.96 9.37 -18.78
C SER A 14 -2.82 9.18 -20.27
N ASN A 15 -2.16 10.12 -20.92
CA ASN A 15 -1.93 10.23 -22.37
C ASN A 15 -1.06 9.07 -22.93
N GLY A 16 -1.38 7.82 -22.61
CA GLY A 16 -0.59 6.61 -22.88
C GLY A 16 0.62 6.38 -21.96
N GLN A 17 0.79 7.16 -20.88
CA GLN A 17 1.94 7.00 -19.98
C GLN A 17 1.74 5.84 -18.98
N ALA A 18 2.77 5.00 -18.87
CA ALA A 18 2.81 3.91 -17.89
C ALA A 18 2.80 4.47 -16.45
N ARG A 19 1.95 3.87 -15.60
CA ARG A 19 1.86 4.19 -14.18
C ARG A 19 2.62 3.13 -13.39
N PHE A 20 3.43 3.56 -12.42
CA PHE A 20 4.24 2.65 -11.60
C PHE A 20 3.81 2.73 -10.14
N THR A 21 3.59 1.57 -9.52
CA THR A 21 3.43 1.42 -8.07
C THR A 21 4.56 0.55 -7.57
N VAL A 22 5.26 1.02 -6.54
CA VAL A 22 6.24 0.25 -5.79
C VAL A 22 5.66 -0.07 -4.42
N PHE A 23 5.57 -1.37 -4.12
CA PHE A 23 5.08 -1.89 -2.85
C PHE A 23 6.25 -2.42 -2.01
N GLY A 24 6.54 -1.75 -0.90
CA GLY A 24 7.47 -2.22 0.12
C GLY A 24 6.76 -3.06 1.16
N VAL A 25 7.03 -4.36 1.21
CA VAL A 25 6.41 -5.29 2.17
C VAL A 25 7.37 -5.63 3.31
N GLY A 26 6.88 -5.57 4.55
CA GLY A 26 7.64 -5.85 5.76
C GLY A 26 8.73 -4.81 6.05
N GLY A 27 9.60 -5.12 7.02
CA GLY A 27 10.66 -4.19 7.44
C GLY A 27 11.67 -3.88 6.33
N GLY A 28 12.16 -4.91 5.63
CA GLY A 28 13.14 -4.75 4.55
C GLY A 28 12.58 -4.00 3.34
N GLY A 29 11.38 -4.37 2.89
CA GLY A 29 10.71 -3.68 1.78
C GLY A 29 10.37 -2.24 2.12
N GLY A 30 9.92 -1.97 3.35
CA GLY A 30 9.67 -0.62 3.83
C GLY A 30 10.91 0.24 3.87
N ASN A 31 12.05 -0.30 4.32
CA ASN A 31 13.33 0.41 4.28
C ASN A 31 13.76 0.74 2.85
N ALA A 32 13.58 -0.19 1.91
CA ALA A 32 13.88 0.06 0.50
C ALA A 32 13.02 1.19 -0.09
N VAL A 33 11.71 1.18 0.17
CA VAL A 33 10.81 2.26 -0.26
C VAL A 33 11.20 3.59 0.37
N GLN A 34 11.59 3.60 1.65
CA GLN A 34 12.03 4.82 2.32
C GLN A 34 13.26 5.43 1.64
N HIS A 35 14.25 4.61 1.24
CA HIS A 35 15.39 5.08 0.45
C HIS A 35 14.96 5.64 -0.92
N MET A 36 14.01 5.01 -1.60
CA MET A 36 13.49 5.49 -2.89
C MET A 36 12.77 6.83 -2.76
N VAL A 37 11.95 7.00 -1.72
CA VAL A 37 11.25 8.26 -1.42
C VAL A 37 12.27 9.37 -1.10
N GLN A 38 13.29 9.06 -0.30
CA GLN A 38 14.37 10.01 0.03
C GLN A 38 15.24 10.38 -1.17
N SER A 39 15.32 9.49 -2.17
CA SER A 39 16.05 9.72 -3.42
C SER A 39 15.24 10.53 -4.46
N ASP A 40 14.04 10.99 -4.08
CA ASP A 40 13.16 11.83 -4.87
C ASP A 40 12.77 11.25 -6.25
N ILE A 41 12.59 9.93 -6.32
CA ILE A 41 12.14 9.24 -7.54
C ILE A 41 10.72 9.73 -7.89
N LYS A 42 10.57 10.31 -9.09
CA LYS A 42 9.31 10.87 -9.60
C LYS A 42 8.51 9.84 -10.41
N GLY A 43 7.21 10.07 -10.53
CA GLY A 43 6.31 9.28 -11.38
C GLY A 43 5.98 7.89 -10.83
N VAL A 44 6.29 7.64 -9.55
CA VAL A 44 6.05 6.34 -8.89
C VAL A 44 5.19 6.56 -7.65
N LYS A 45 4.15 5.73 -7.51
CA LYS A 45 3.36 5.63 -6.28
C LYS A 45 4.08 4.68 -5.32
N PHE A 46 4.46 5.18 -4.15
CA PHE A 46 5.13 4.39 -3.12
C PHE A 46 4.15 3.97 -2.02
N VAL A 47 4.05 2.67 -1.78
CA VAL A 47 3.19 2.08 -0.74
C VAL A 47 4.03 1.19 0.15
N CYS A 48 3.92 1.35 1.47
CA CYS A 48 4.47 0.43 2.45
C CYS A 48 3.37 -0.41 3.09
N ALA A 49 3.59 -1.70 3.24
CA ALA A 49 2.69 -2.61 3.93
C ALA A 49 3.44 -3.44 4.96
N ASN A 50 2.95 -3.47 6.20
CA ASN A 50 3.60 -4.23 7.26
C ASN A 50 2.57 -4.71 8.30
N THR A 51 2.85 -5.85 8.93
CA THR A 51 2.04 -6.38 10.05
C THR A 51 2.39 -5.73 11.38
N ASP A 52 3.62 -5.23 11.50
CA ASP A 52 4.09 -4.49 12.67
C ASP A 52 3.73 -3.02 12.52
N LYS A 53 2.83 -2.55 13.40
CA LYS A 53 2.34 -1.16 13.38
C LYS A 53 3.43 -0.16 13.76
N GLN A 54 4.27 -0.49 14.74
CA GLN A 54 5.33 0.41 15.20
C GLN A 54 6.37 0.61 14.09
N ALA A 55 6.76 -0.48 13.42
CA ALA A 55 7.64 -0.41 12.26
C ALA A 55 7.00 0.40 11.14
N LEU A 56 5.72 0.18 10.82
CA LEU A 56 5.00 0.91 9.78
C LEU A 56 4.91 2.43 10.08
N ASP A 57 4.62 2.79 11.33
CA ASP A 57 4.49 4.19 11.76
C ASP A 57 5.80 4.96 11.60
N SER A 58 6.95 4.29 11.79
CA SER A 58 8.29 4.86 11.60
C SER A 58 8.66 5.12 10.13
N MET A 59 7.92 4.58 9.17
CA MET A 59 8.20 4.74 7.74
C MET A 59 7.65 6.07 7.20
N ASN A 60 8.44 6.72 6.35
CA ASN A 60 8.10 7.99 5.68
C ASN A 60 7.41 7.79 4.31
N ALA A 61 6.84 6.62 4.05
CA ALA A 61 6.13 6.38 2.80
C ALA A 61 4.80 7.15 2.75
N PRO A 62 4.39 7.71 1.59
CA PRO A 62 3.13 8.44 1.45
C PRO A 62 1.89 7.59 1.76
N PHE A 63 1.91 6.33 1.35
CA PHE A 63 0.83 5.37 1.60
C PHE A 63 1.32 4.24 2.50
N LYS A 64 0.57 3.94 3.56
CA LYS A 64 0.90 2.94 4.57
C LYS A 64 -0.30 2.03 4.81
N ILE A 65 -0.06 0.72 4.80
CA ILE A 65 -1.08 -0.31 5.02
C ILE A 65 -0.65 -1.20 6.19
N GLN A 66 -1.42 -1.21 7.27
CA GLN A 66 -1.26 -2.20 8.32
C GLN A 66 -1.92 -3.50 7.85
N LEU A 67 -1.13 -4.57 7.74
CA LEU A 67 -1.62 -5.89 7.33
C LEU A 67 -2.11 -6.66 8.56
N GLY A 68 -3.24 -7.34 8.42
CA GLY A 68 -3.76 -8.24 9.44
C GLY A 68 -4.03 -7.55 10.78
N GLU A 69 -4.75 -6.43 10.78
CA GLU A 69 -5.06 -5.68 12.00
C GLU A 69 -5.76 -6.57 13.04
N GLN A 70 -6.64 -7.47 12.60
CA GLN A 70 -7.36 -8.39 13.49
C GLN A 70 -6.48 -9.59 13.90
N SER A 71 -5.79 -10.21 12.95
CA SER A 71 -4.97 -11.40 13.19
C SER A 71 -3.70 -11.12 14.01
N THR A 72 -3.04 -9.99 13.76
CA THR A 72 -1.73 -9.66 14.38
C THR A 72 -1.84 -8.63 15.50
N ARG A 73 -2.94 -7.85 15.54
CA ARG A 73 -3.13 -6.72 16.47
C ARG A 73 -1.99 -5.69 16.41
N GLY A 74 -1.31 -5.60 15.26
CA GLY A 74 -0.20 -4.69 15.04
C GLY A 74 1.13 -5.10 15.69
N LEU A 75 1.25 -6.33 16.20
CA LEU A 75 2.47 -6.85 16.84
C LEU A 75 3.46 -7.50 15.86
N GLY A 76 3.09 -7.57 14.57
CA GLY A 76 3.89 -8.22 13.55
C GLY A 76 3.63 -9.73 13.41
N ALA A 77 4.13 -10.30 12.31
CA ALA A 77 4.00 -11.72 11.99
C ALA A 77 4.98 -12.63 12.77
N GLY A 78 5.90 -12.07 13.57
CA GLY A 78 6.86 -12.83 14.36
C GLY A 78 7.80 -13.72 13.52
N ALA A 79 8.16 -13.26 12.32
CA ALA A 79 8.92 -14.03 11.31
C ALA A 79 8.25 -15.33 10.85
N ASN A 80 6.96 -15.54 11.14
CA ASN A 80 6.18 -16.64 10.61
C ASN A 80 5.52 -16.24 9.27
N PRO A 81 5.90 -16.87 8.13
CA PRO A 81 5.33 -16.55 6.82
C PRO A 81 3.82 -16.79 6.73
N GLU A 82 3.31 -17.81 7.41
CA GLU A 82 1.89 -18.17 7.38
C GLU A 82 1.03 -17.06 8.02
N VAL A 83 1.48 -16.48 9.13
CA VAL A 83 0.83 -15.32 9.75
C VAL A 83 0.85 -14.12 8.80
N GLY A 84 1.96 -13.91 8.11
CA GLY A 84 2.07 -12.85 7.09
C GLY A 84 1.11 -13.04 5.92
N GLN A 85 0.95 -14.29 5.46
CA GLN A 85 -0.01 -14.62 4.40
C GLN A 85 -1.44 -14.33 4.83
N ILE A 86 -1.86 -14.83 6.00
CA ILE A 86 -3.22 -14.61 6.54
C ILE A 86 -3.49 -13.11 6.69
N ALA A 87 -2.51 -12.36 7.22
CA ALA A 87 -2.61 -10.91 7.37
C ALA A 87 -2.75 -10.18 6.02
N ALA A 88 -2.06 -10.63 4.98
CA ALA A 88 -2.18 -10.06 3.64
C ALA A 88 -3.54 -10.39 2.99
N GLU A 89 -4.05 -11.60 3.19
CA GLU A 89 -5.37 -12.02 2.70
C GLU A 89 -6.50 -11.26 3.40
N GLU A 90 -6.40 -11.05 4.71
CA GLU A 90 -7.31 -10.20 5.50
C GLU A 90 -7.38 -8.78 4.93
N SER A 91 -6.24 -8.24 4.51
CA SER A 91 -6.12 -6.87 3.96
C SER A 91 -6.22 -6.80 2.44
N ARG A 92 -6.68 -7.86 1.76
CA ARG A 92 -6.71 -7.97 0.29
C ARG A 92 -7.39 -6.78 -0.40
N GLU A 93 -8.52 -6.33 0.13
CA GLU A 93 -9.29 -5.25 -0.48
C GLU A 93 -8.55 -3.91 -0.43
N VAL A 94 -7.90 -3.61 0.70
CA VAL A 94 -7.08 -2.39 0.86
C VAL A 94 -5.87 -2.42 -0.07
N ILE A 95 -5.22 -3.59 -0.20
CA ILE A 95 -4.10 -3.79 -1.15
C ILE A 95 -4.58 -3.54 -2.58
N ARG A 96 -5.73 -4.12 -2.96
CA ARG A 96 -6.34 -3.99 -4.28
C ARG A 96 -6.58 -2.52 -4.65
N GLN A 97 -7.19 -1.74 -3.75
CA GLN A 97 -7.43 -0.31 -3.94
C GLN A 97 -6.13 0.48 -4.19
N HIS A 98 -5.03 0.08 -3.56
CA HIS A 98 -3.74 0.74 -3.78
C HIS A 98 -3.07 0.37 -5.10
N LEU A 99 -3.44 -0.76 -5.71
CA LEU A 99 -2.98 -1.21 -7.02
C LEU A 99 -3.90 -0.78 -8.18
N GLU A 100 -5.06 -0.19 -7.90
CA GLU A 100 -5.98 0.28 -8.94
C GLU A 100 -5.32 1.34 -9.83
N GLY A 101 -5.55 1.18 -11.14
CA GLY A 101 -5.04 2.08 -12.17
C GLY A 101 -3.54 2.04 -12.36
N THR A 102 -2.81 1.09 -11.77
CA THR A 102 -1.43 0.79 -12.18
C THR A 102 -1.33 -0.28 -13.23
#